data_AF-A0A3D5H9N3-F1
#
_entry.id   AF-A0A3D5H9N3-F1
#
_cell.length_a   1.000
_cell.length_b   1.000
_cell.length_c   1.000
_cell.angle_alpha   90.00
_cell.angle_beta   90.00
_cell.angle_gamma   90.00
#
_symmetry.space_group_name_H-M   'P 1'
#
loop_
_entity.id
_entity.type
_entity.pdbx_description
1 polymer ?
#
loop_
_entity_poly.entity_id
_entity_poly.type
_entity_poly.pdbx_seq_one_letter_code
_entity_poly.pdbx_strand_id
1 'polypeptide(L)' 'MKRLRDGCPCAGCNGEIILLKSYRPPDPDLEVPGRYELKGIEQVGGYALKFVWADGHDTGLYTWE' A
#
# COMPACT_ATOMS: atom_id res chain seq x y z
N MET A 1 -2.52 12.70 0.38
CA MET A 1 -1.51 11.62 0.30
C MET A 1 -1.51 10.71 1.54
N LYS A 2 -1.50 11.24 2.77
CA LYS A 2 -1.53 10.41 4.01
C LYS A 2 -2.61 9.33 4.05
N ARG A 3 -3.88 9.68 3.80
CA ARG A 3 -4.99 8.70 3.79
C ARG A 3 -4.82 7.58 2.76
N LEU A 4 -4.23 7.89 1.61
CA LEU A 4 -3.99 6.90 0.56
C LEU A 4 -2.90 5.91 0.98
N ARG A 5 -1.76 6.42 1.46
CA ARG A 5 -0.63 5.60 1.93
C ARG A 5 -0.99 4.75 3.14
N ASP A 6 -1.68 5.34 4.13
CA ASP A 6 -2.09 4.64 5.35
C ASP A 6 -3.20 3.62 5.07
N GLY A 7 -3.97 3.82 4.00
CA GLY A 7 -4.98 2.86 3.51
C GLY A 7 -4.44 1.87 2.48
N CYS A 8 -3.13 1.60 2.45
CA CYS A 8 -2.56 0.68 1.48
C CYS A 8 -3.12 -0.74 1.64
N PRO A 9 -3.64 -1.38 0.58
CA PRO A 9 -4.27 -2.70 0.65
C PRO A 9 -3.27 -3.86 0.61
N CYS A 10 -1.97 -3.62 0.49
CA CYS A 10 -0.99 -4.71 0.42
C CYS A 10 -0.85 -5.45 1.76
N ALA A 11 -0.40 -6.71 1.72
CA ALA A 11 -0.21 -7.54 2.91
C ALA A 11 0.76 -6.92 3.93
N GLY A 12 1.77 -6.16 3.47
CA GLY A 12 2.71 -5.47 4.35
C GLY A 12 2.12 -4.28 5.11
N CYS A 13 0.93 -3.79 4.73
CA CYS A 13 0.26 -2.68 5.40
C CYS A 13 -1.07 -3.10 6.05
N ASN A 14 -1.92 -3.85 5.34
CA ASN A 14 -3.23 -4.28 5.83
C ASN A 14 -3.18 -5.66 6.51
N GLY A 15 -2.17 -6.47 6.19
CA GLY A 15 -2.14 -7.88 6.54
C GLY A 15 -2.86 -8.76 5.54
N GLU A 16 -2.90 -10.05 5.85
CA GLU A 16 -3.50 -11.07 4.99
C GLU A 16 -4.07 -12.24 5.81
N ILE A 17 -4.96 -13.01 5.20
CA ILE A 17 -5.48 -14.25 5.79
C ILE A 17 -4.87 -15.43 5.04
N ILE A 18 -4.13 -16.27 5.76
CA ILE A 18 -3.54 -17.50 5.22
C ILE A 18 -4.12 -18.67 6.02
N LEU A 19 -4.76 -19.61 5.32
CA LEU A 19 -5.34 -20.82 5.93
C LEU A 19 -6.22 -20.52 7.15
N LEU A 20 -7.15 -19.56 7.00
CA LEU A 20 -8.07 -19.09 8.05
C LEU A 20 -7.40 -18.38 9.25
N LYS A 21 -6.10 -18.09 9.18
CA LYS A 21 -5.38 -17.32 10.18
C LYS A 21 -5.06 -15.93 9.65
N SER A 22 -5.44 -14.90 10.40
CA SER A 22 -5.08 -13.52 10.11
C SER A 22 -3.63 -13.24 10.54
N TYR A 23 -2.87 -12.66 9.62
CA TYR A 23 -1.52 -12.14 9.85
C TYR A 23 -1.57 -10.63 9.73
N ARG A 24 -1.20 -9.93 10.81
CA ARG A 24 -1.08 -8.47 10.81
C ARG A 24 0.39 -8.06 10.77
N PRO A 25 0.77 -7.13 9.89
CA PRO A 25 2.11 -6.57 9.88
C PRO A 25 2.34 -5.74 11.16
N PRO A 26 3.61 -5.48 11.51
CA PRO A 26 3.93 -4.53 12.58
C PRO A 26 3.42 -3.12 12.24
N ASP A 27 3.26 -2.29 13.27
CA ASP A 27 2.89 -0.90 13.07
C ASP A 27 3.92 -0.19 12.18
N PRO A 28 3.47 0.57 11.17
CA PRO A 28 4.37 1.13 10.16
C PRO A 28 5.09 2.36 10.71
N ASP A 29 6.42 2.43 10.52
CA ASP A 29 7.23 3.58 10.91
C ASP A 29 6.84 4.84 10.13
N LEU A 30 6.32 5.84 10.85
CA LEU A 30 5.79 7.09 10.26
C LEU A 30 6.90 8.08 9.87
N GLU A 31 8.11 7.88 10.38
CA GLU A 31 9.24 8.80 10.19
C GLU A 31 10.08 8.45 8.94
N VAL A 32 9.69 7.41 8.20
CA VAL A 32 10.38 7.02 6.96
C VAL A 32 10.36 8.19 5.96
N PRO A 33 11.54 8.68 5.52
CA PRO A 33 11.62 9.77 4.55
C PRO A 33 10.85 9.42 3.27
N GLY A 34 10.01 10.36 2.81
CA GLY A 34 9.27 10.17 1.56
C GLY A 34 8.04 9.26 1.66
N ARG A 35 7.66 8.77 2.86
CA ARG A 35 6.48 7.89 3.05
C ARG A 35 5.19 8.41 2.43
N TYR A 36 4.98 9.72 2.50
CA TYR A 36 3.78 10.37 1.98
C TYR A 36 4.01 11.11 0.65
N GLU A 37 5.20 10.97 0.06
CA GLU A 37 5.55 11.57 -1.22
C GLU A 37 5.27 10.57 -2.34
N LEU A 38 4.39 10.95 -3.26
CA LEU A 38 4.00 10.13 -4.39
C LEU A 38 4.96 10.40 -5.56
N LYS A 39 5.66 9.36 -6.02
CA LYS A 39 6.58 9.42 -7.16
C LYS A 39 5.88 9.12 -8.49
N GLY A 40 4.85 8.28 -8.47
CA GLY A 40 4.18 7.88 -9.70
C GLY A 40 2.86 7.15 -9.45
N ILE A 41 2.06 7.08 -10.51
CA ILE A 41 0.82 6.31 -10.56
C ILE A 41 0.87 5.47 -11.82
N GLU A 42 0.66 4.17 -11.68
CA GLU A 42 0.62 3.22 -12.78
C GLU A 42 -0.77 2.58 -12.83
N GLN A 43 -1.35 2.54 -14.03
CA GLN A 43 -2.58 1.79 -14.25
C GLN A 43 -2.24 0.30 -14.38
N VAL A 44 -2.92 -0.55 -13.61
CA VAL A 44 -2.74 -2.01 -13.67
C VAL A 44 -3.95 -2.61 -14.36
N GLY A 45 -3.76 -2.96 -15.63
CA GLY A 45 -4.84 -3.43 -16.50
C GLY A 45 -6.00 -2.43 -16.55
N GLY A 46 -7.23 -2.93 -16.44
CA GLY A 46 -8.44 -2.10 -16.37
C GLY A 46 -9.06 -2.00 -14.97
N TYR A 47 -8.44 -2.58 -13.94
CA TYR A 47 -9.12 -2.89 -12.68
C TYR A 47 -8.52 -2.23 -11.44
N ALA A 48 -7.31 -1.69 -11.52
CA ALA A 48 -6.65 -1.09 -10.35
C ALA A 48 -5.64 0.01 -10.73
N LEU A 49 -5.31 0.83 -9.73
CA LEU A 49 -4.19 1.76 -9.72
C LEU A 49 -3.11 1.27 -8.75
N LYS A 50 -1.85 1.34 -9.17
CA LYS A 50 -0.67 1.14 -8.32
C LYS A 50 -0.01 2.50 -8.08
N PHE A 51 0.31 2.79 -6.82
CA PHE A 51 0.99 4.03 -6.43
C PHE A 51 2.43 3.72 -6.04
N VAL A 52 3.37 4.47 -6.62
CA VAL A 52 4.80 4.37 -6.32
C VAL A 52 5.16 5.51 -5.37
N TRP A 53 5.63 5.16 -4.18
CA TRP A 53 5.97 6.08 -3.10
C TRP A 53 7.48 6.30 -3.00
N ALA A 54 7.90 7.46 -2.51
CA ALA A 54 9.31 7.80 -2.38
C ALA A 54 10.04 7.01 -1.28
N ASP A 55 9.30 6.41 -0.34
CA ASP A 55 9.82 5.45 0.65
C ASP A 55 10.19 4.09 0.04
N GLY A 56 9.99 3.90 -1.27
CA GLY A 56 10.22 2.65 -1.99
C GLY A 56 9.01 1.72 -2.00
N HIS A 57 7.86 2.13 -1.46
CA HIS A 57 6.66 1.31 -1.46
C HIS A 57 5.93 1.37 -2.82
N ASP A 58 5.62 0.21 -3.41
CA ASP A 58 4.95 0.13 -4.72
C ASP A 58 4.00 -1.08 -4.85
N THR A 59 3.70 -1.77 -3.77
CA THR A 59 2.97 -3.06 -3.80
C THR A 59 1.46 -2.95 -3.58
N GLY A 60 0.94 -1.75 -3.32
CA GLY A 60 -0.50 -1.51 -3.13
C GLY A 60 -1.26 -1.39 -4.45
N LEU A 61 -2.25 -2.27 -4.67
CA LEU A 61 -3.20 -2.20 -5.79
C LEU A 61 -4.57 -1.74 -5.31
N TYR A 62 -4.98 -0.56 -5.75
CA TYR A 62 -6.24 0.07 -5.37
C TYR A 62 -7.25 -0.19 -6.48
N THR A 63 -8.21 -1.06 -6.20
CA THR A 63 -9.29 -1.43 -7.14
C THR A 63 -10.37 -0.36 -7.19
N TRP A 64 -11.21 -0.39 -8.22
CA TRP A 64 -12.36 0.51 -8.36
C TRP A 64 -13.57 0.12 -7.48
N GLU A 65 -13.57 -1.11 -6.98
CA GLU A 65 -14.58 -1.69 -6.09
C GLU A 65 -14.41 -1.27 -4.63
#